data_AF-B4LH26-F1
#
_entry.id   AF-B4LH26-F1
#
_cell.length_a   1.000
_cell.length_b   1.000
_cell.length_c   1.000
_cell.angle_alpha   90.00
_cell.angle_beta   90.00
_cell.angle_gamma   90.00
#
_symmetry.space_group_name_H-M   'P 1'
#
loop_
_entity.id
_entity.type
_entity.pdbx_description
1 polymer ?
#
loop_
_entity_poly.entity_id
_entity_poly.type
_entity_poly.pdbx_seq_one_letter_code
_entity_poly.pdbx_strand_id
1 'polypeptide(L)'
;MAFKKNESICWLNQQNSLPVWSRRYGRNTAGNYRNKPLSKLNKYDVEIEDCLWSLWGNLHPADHVFQKRSRGRQYLAIYVVACCAASVFNLAEWSGQLLNKIVTSGNKYFEQSISKARNKCNALRNMSIDCALESIKFVIYTDQVCCGELYRYPTRSHMNLCEALNFFFSHHQFGILKVHKRALAIGFCLGEKGGYFMYDCQEKGHPVFTKQKGGSYLLRTRHLHVLHYCIVVTLNVTSENVKFSIHRVAMLRDEAPLGAEEERRFLGDGDQ
;
A
#
# COMPACT_ATOMS: atom_id res chain seq x y z
N MET A 1 -14.71 16.33 -21.66
CA MET A 1 -15.59 15.47 -20.83
C MET A 1 -14.87 14.13 -20.66
N ALA A 2 -14.14 13.94 -19.55
CA ALA A 2 -13.45 12.67 -19.33
C ALA A 2 -14.49 11.60 -18.98
N PHE A 3 -14.51 10.48 -19.68
CA PHE A 3 -15.34 9.33 -19.34
C PHE A 3 -14.97 8.83 -17.95
N LYS A 4 -15.62 9.33 -16.89
CA LYS A 4 -15.63 8.71 -15.56
C LYS A 4 -16.34 7.37 -15.71
N LYS A 5 -15.58 6.31 -16.02
CA LYS A 5 -16.11 4.95 -15.94
C LYS A 5 -16.18 4.57 -14.47
N ASN A 6 -17.39 4.52 -13.94
CA ASN A 6 -17.69 3.90 -12.66
C ASN A 6 -17.15 2.46 -12.66
N GLU A 7 -16.76 1.96 -11.49
CA GLU A 7 -16.41 0.56 -11.37
C GLU A 7 -17.59 -0.34 -11.75
N SER A 8 -17.28 -1.49 -12.32
CA SER A 8 -18.25 -2.52 -12.64
C SER A 8 -17.73 -3.87 -12.20
N ILE A 9 -18.61 -4.69 -11.65
CA ILE A 9 -18.29 -6.08 -11.27
C ILE A 9 -17.81 -6.89 -12.47
N CYS A 10 -18.20 -6.52 -13.70
CA CYS A 10 -17.74 -7.15 -14.93
C CYS A 10 -16.23 -7.05 -15.16
N TRP A 11 -15.54 -6.11 -14.48
CA TRP A 11 -14.07 -6.02 -14.52
C TRP A 11 -13.39 -7.26 -13.92
N LEU A 12 -14.11 -8.05 -13.10
CA LEU A 12 -13.64 -9.31 -12.53
C LEU A 12 -13.96 -10.52 -13.42
N ASN A 13 -14.98 -10.43 -14.28
CA ASN A 13 -15.58 -11.57 -14.98
C ASN A 13 -15.00 -11.83 -16.38
N GLN A 14 -13.79 -11.36 -16.68
CA GLN A 14 -13.11 -11.74 -17.91
C GLN A 14 -12.66 -13.20 -17.78
N GLN A 15 -13.50 -14.13 -18.27
CA GLN A 15 -13.27 -15.57 -18.21
C GLN A 15 -11.82 -15.91 -18.63
N ASN A 16 -11.09 -16.60 -17.74
CA ASN A 16 -9.71 -17.06 -17.93
C ASN A 16 -8.61 -15.99 -18.06
N SER A 17 -8.89 -14.69 -17.91
CA SER A 17 -7.83 -13.68 -17.87
C SER A 17 -7.42 -13.39 -16.43
N LEU A 18 -6.14 -13.59 -16.11
CA LEU A 18 -5.58 -13.15 -14.84
C LEU A 18 -5.31 -11.65 -14.91
N PRO A 19 -5.20 -10.96 -13.76
CA PRO A 19 -4.74 -9.57 -13.75
C PRO A 19 -3.42 -9.46 -14.52
N VAL A 20 -3.23 -8.38 -15.28
CA VAL A 20 -2.03 -8.25 -16.15
C VAL A 20 -0.74 -8.36 -15.35
N TRP A 21 -0.72 -7.93 -14.08
CA TRP A 21 0.42 -8.04 -13.17
C TRP A 21 0.58 -9.43 -12.51
N SER A 22 -0.32 -10.40 -12.77
CA SER A 22 -0.27 -11.73 -12.18
C SER A 22 1.06 -12.42 -12.48
N ARG A 23 1.79 -12.85 -11.43
CA ARG A 23 3.08 -13.54 -11.54
C ARG A 23 3.00 -14.93 -12.18
N ARG A 24 1.79 -15.37 -12.55
CA ARG A 24 1.58 -16.56 -13.37
C ARG A 24 1.91 -16.33 -14.84
N TYR A 25 1.89 -15.08 -15.31
CA TYR A 25 2.40 -14.73 -16.63
C TYR A 25 3.92 -14.60 -16.61
N GLY A 26 4.59 -15.29 -17.53
CA GLY A 26 6.04 -15.18 -17.74
C GLY A 26 6.45 -13.94 -18.55
N ARG A 27 5.50 -13.32 -19.24
CA ARG A 27 5.68 -12.12 -20.08
C ARG A 27 4.75 -10.99 -19.63
N ASN A 28 5.12 -9.75 -19.91
CA ASN A 28 4.23 -8.59 -19.75
C ASN A 28 3.34 -8.39 -21.00
N THR A 29 2.53 -7.34 -21.04
CA THR A 29 1.61 -7.08 -22.16
C THR A 29 2.30 -6.76 -23.48
N ALA A 30 3.56 -6.31 -23.45
CA ALA A 30 4.39 -6.11 -24.65
C ALA A 30 5.06 -7.41 -25.15
N GLY A 31 4.81 -8.56 -24.51
CA GLY A 31 5.42 -9.84 -24.86
C GLY A 31 6.85 -10.03 -24.35
N ASN A 32 7.39 -9.08 -23.60
CA ASN A 32 8.73 -9.16 -23.01
C ASN A 32 8.73 -10.11 -21.80
N TYR A 33 9.73 -10.99 -21.73
CA TYR A 33 9.92 -11.84 -20.55
C TYR A 33 10.21 -11.00 -19.31
N ARG A 34 9.49 -11.30 -18.22
CA ARG A 34 9.73 -10.66 -16.92
C ARG A 34 11.10 -11.03 -16.37
N ASN A 35 11.63 -10.20 -15.48
CA ASN A 35 12.98 -10.30 -14.92
C ASN A 35 14.12 -10.07 -15.93
N LYS A 36 13.82 -9.54 -17.13
CA LYS A 36 14.84 -9.08 -18.08
C LYS A 36 14.99 -7.55 -17.99
N PRO A 37 16.17 -6.99 -18.29
CA PRO A 37 16.38 -5.54 -18.27
C PRO A 37 15.35 -4.78 -19.12
N LEU A 38 14.99 -5.30 -20.30
CA LEU A 38 13.99 -4.70 -21.21
C LEU A 38 12.57 -4.65 -20.64
N SER A 39 12.24 -5.46 -19.62
CA SER A 39 10.93 -5.47 -18.99
C SER A 39 10.90 -4.65 -17.70
N LYS A 40 11.91 -3.81 -17.44
CA LYS A 40 12.07 -3.10 -16.17
C LYS A 40 12.29 -1.61 -16.34
N LEU A 41 11.76 -0.86 -15.39
CA LEU A 41 12.08 0.54 -15.14
C LEU A 41 12.66 0.62 -13.73
N ASN A 42 13.96 0.90 -13.60
CA ASN A 42 14.70 0.76 -12.34
C ASN A 42 14.52 -0.64 -11.72
N LYS A 43 13.91 -0.73 -10.52
CA LYS A 43 13.61 -2.00 -9.84
C LYS A 43 12.20 -2.53 -10.12
N TYR A 44 11.38 -1.76 -10.84
CA TYR A 44 10.00 -2.12 -11.17
C TYR A 44 9.93 -2.97 -12.44
N ASP A 45 9.00 -3.92 -12.47
CA ASP A 45 8.56 -4.55 -13.71
C ASP A 45 7.58 -3.62 -14.44
N VAL A 46 7.75 -3.48 -15.76
CA VAL A 46 6.82 -2.80 -16.65
C VAL A 46 5.69 -3.77 -16.98
N GLU A 47 4.48 -3.50 -16.49
CA GLU A 47 3.29 -4.32 -16.74
C GLU A 47 2.55 -3.87 -17.98
N ILE A 48 2.38 -2.56 -18.10
CA ILE A 48 1.86 -1.87 -19.28
C ILE A 48 2.79 -0.68 -19.50
N GLU A 49 3.36 -0.58 -20.70
CA GLU A 49 4.29 0.48 -21.08
C GLU A 49 3.73 1.87 -20.76
N ASP A 50 4.55 2.70 -20.11
CA ASP A 50 4.24 4.05 -19.64
C ASP A 50 2.99 4.23 -18.77
N CYS A 51 2.38 3.13 -18.30
CA CYS A 51 1.06 3.17 -17.67
C CYS A 51 1.01 2.46 -16.32
N LEU A 52 1.57 1.25 -16.22
CA LEU A 52 1.49 0.41 -15.02
C LEU A 52 2.82 -0.28 -14.75
N TRP A 53 3.30 -0.12 -13.54
CA TRP A 53 4.50 -0.77 -13.03
C TRP A 53 4.20 -1.57 -11.78
N SER A 54 4.92 -2.67 -11.57
CA SER A 54 4.81 -3.48 -10.36
C SER A 54 6.16 -3.69 -9.68
N LEU A 55 6.14 -3.81 -8.36
CA LEU A 55 7.30 -4.11 -7.53
C LEU A 55 6.93 -5.22 -6.55
N TRP A 56 7.85 -6.16 -6.33
CA TRP A 56 7.57 -7.39 -5.58
C TRP A 56 8.55 -7.58 -4.42
N GLY A 57 8.00 -7.87 -3.25
CA GLY A 57 8.71 -8.41 -2.10
C GLY A 57 8.63 -9.92 -2.07
N ASN A 58 9.40 -10.53 -1.17
CA ASN A 58 9.49 -11.98 -1.00
C ASN A 58 8.89 -12.47 0.32
N LEU A 59 8.52 -11.56 1.21
CA LEU A 59 7.92 -11.88 2.50
C LEU A 59 6.40 -11.74 2.45
N HIS A 60 5.71 -12.80 2.82
CA HIS A 60 4.28 -12.78 3.08
C HIS A 60 4.02 -12.72 4.61
N PRO A 61 3.06 -11.91 5.11
CA PRO A 61 2.83 -11.75 6.56
C PRO A 61 2.39 -13.03 7.28
N ALA A 62 1.92 -14.03 6.55
CA ALA A 62 1.61 -15.36 7.09
C ALA A 62 2.79 -16.36 7.08
N ASP A 63 3.99 -15.93 6.69
CA ASP A 63 5.16 -16.81 6.62
C ASP A 63 5.66 -17.23 8.00
N HIS A 64 6.41 -18.34 8.03
CA HIS A 64 6.88 -18.98 9.25
C HIS A 64 7.94 -18.17 10.01
N VAL A 65 8.59 -17.21 9.35
CA VAL A 65 9.54 -16.28 9.98
C VAL A 65 8.89 -15.41 11.08
N PHE A 66 7.57 -15.17 10.99
CA PHE A 66 6.83 -14.42 12.01
C PHE A 66 6.28 -15.34 13.11
N GLN A 67 6.01 -14.79 14.28
CA GLN A 67 5.42 -15.54 15.40
C GLN A 67 4.00 -16.03 15.05
N LYS A 68 3.64 -17.25 15.45
CA LYS A 68 2.34 -17.88 15.13
C LYS A 68 1.14 -17.00 15.52
N ARG A 69 1.24 -16.25 16.63
CA ARG A 69 0.19 -15.34 17.12
C ARG A 69 -0.02 -14.08 16.25
N SER A 70 0.99 -13.70 15.47
CA SER A 70 1.01 -12.50 14.64
C SER A 70 0.60 -12.79 13.20
N ARG A 71 0.96 -13.97 12.67
CA ARG A 71 0.74 -14.39 11.27
C ARG A 71 -0.68 -14.12 10.79
N GLY A 72 -0.79 -13.37 9.70
CA GLY A 72 -2.04 -13.03 9.03
C GLY A 72 -2.94 -12.04 9.78
N ARG A 73 -2.44 -11.37 10.83
CA ARG A 73 -3.19 -10.36 11.60
C ARG A 73 -2.58 -8.97 11.50
N GLN A 74 -1.31 -8.89 11.08
CA GLN A 74 -0.51 -7.67 11.06
C GLN A 74 -0.72 -6.80 9.80
N TYR A 75 -1.63 -7.16 8.89
CA TYR A 75 -1.79 -6.48 7.60
C TYR A 75 -2.02 -4.97 7.71
N LEU A 76 -2.92 -4.53 8.59
CA LEU A 76 -3.23 -3.11 8.77
C LEU A 76 -2.01 -2.30 9.26
N ALA A 77 -1.22 -2.88 10.17
CA ALA A 77 0.01 -2.27 10.66
C ALA A 77 1.06 -2.17 9.54
N ILE A 78 1.17 -3.19 8.68
CA ILE A 78 2.04 -3.15 7.50
C ILE A 78 1.59 -2.05 6.52
N TYR A 79 0.28 -1.87 6.35
CA TYR A 79 -0.26 -0.81 5.48
C TYR A 79 0.01 0.60 6.00
N VAL A 80 -0.01 0.81 7.32
CA VAL A 80 0.47 2.07 7.92
C VAL A 80 1.95 2.28 7.59
N VAL A 81 2.80 1.28 7.84
CA VAL A 81 4.24 1.38 7.55
C VAL A 81 4.52 1.62 6.06
N ALA A 82 3.72 1.06 5.16
CA ALA A 82 3.83 1.33 3.73
C ALA A 82 3.53 2.82 3.40
N CYS A 83 2.50 3.40 4.04
CA CYS A 83 2.27 4.84 3.97
C CYS A 83 3.48 5.61 4.53
N CYS A 84 4.10 5.11 5.60
CA CYS A 84 5.28 5.74 6.16
C CYS A 84 6.49 5.73 5.25
N ALA A 85 6.73 4.61 4.57
CA ALA A 85 7.76 4.54 3.55
C ALA A 85 7.51 5.56 2.43
N ALA A 86 6.25 5.79 2.05
CA ALA A 86 5.89 6.66 0.93
C ALA A 86 6.01 8.15 1.27
N SER A 87 5.98 8.51 2.55
CA SER A 87 6.21 9.89 2.99
C SER A 87 7.70 10.27 3.07
N VAL A 88 8.62 9.30 3.05
CA VAL A 88 10.06 9.56 3.24
C VAL A 88 10.93 9.13 2.05
N PHE A 89 10.57 8.06 1.36
CA PHE A 89 11.34 7.53 0.24
C PHE A 89 10.68 7.87 -1.09
N ASN A 90 11.50 8.28 -2.07
CA ASN A 90 11.03 8.50 -3.43
C ASN A 90 10.44 7.22 -4.00
N LEU A 91 9.17 7.26 -4.41
CA LEU A 91 8.44 6.10 -4.92
C LEU A 91 9.17 5.43 -6.11
N ALA A 92 9.90 6.17 -6.93
CA ALA A 92 10.66 5.59 -8.06
C ALA A 92 11.90 4.78 -7.66
N GLU A 93 12.33 4.87 -6.41
CA GLU A 93 13.54 4.21 -5.88
C GLU A 93 13.22 3.02 -4.97
N TRP A 94 11.94 2.73 -4.76
CA TRP A 94 11.53 1.57 -3.97
C TRP A 94 12.04 0.27 -4.58
N SER A 95 12.33 -0.68 -3.70
CA SER A 95 12.87 -1.98 -4.06
C SER A 95 12.13 -3.11 -3.33
N GLY A 96 12.28 -4.34 -3.82
CA GLY A 96 11.75 -5.52 -3.10
C GLY A 96 12.32 -5.67 -1.69
N GLN A 97 13.56 -5.20 -1.46
CA GLN A 97 14.14 -5.14 -0.12
C GLN A 97 13.39 -4.16 0.78
N LEU A 98 13.01 -2.99 0.28
CA LEU A 98 12.17 -2.05 1.02
C LEU A 98 10.79 -2.65 1.32
N LEU A 99 10.18 -3.36 0.37
CA LEU A 99 8.91 -4.06 0.64
C LEU A 99 9.04 -5.11 1.75
N ASN A 100 10.15 -5.85 1.80
CA ASN A 100 10.42 -6.78 2.91
C ASN A 100 10.61 -6.05 4.24
N LYS A 101 11.30 -4.89 4.25
CA LYS A 101 11.45 -4.04 5.44
C LYS A 101 10.10 -3.50 5.93
N ILE A 102 9.23 -3.09 5.02
CA ILE A 102 7.86 -2.65 5.35
C ILE A 102 7.09 -3.78 6.05
N VAL A 103 7.17 -5.02 5.54
CA VAL A 103 6.51 -6.18 6.17
C VAL A 103 7.07 -6.45 7.58
N THR A 104 8.41 -6.46 7.75
CA THR A 104 9.02 -6.75 9.05
C THR A 104 8.79 -5.64 10.08
N SER A 105 8.91 -4.36 9.69
CA SER A 105 8.56 -3.21 10.53
C SER A 105 7.07 -3.21 10.89
N GLY A 106 6.18 -3.51 9.95
CA GLY A 106 4.74 -3.62 10.22
C GLY A 106 4.40 -4.75 11.19
N ASN A 107 5.10 -5.89 11.14
CA ASN A 107 4.94 -6.94 12.15
C ASN A 107 5.36 -6.46 13.55
N LYS A 108 6.50 -5.78 13.67
CA LYS A 108 6.96 -5.21 14.95
C LYS A 108 5.95 -4.18 15.50
N TYR A 109 5.48 -3.29 14.63
CA TYR A 109 4.47 -2.29 14.98
C TYR A 109 3.14 -2.92 15.41
N PHE A 110 2.70 -3.99 14.74
CA PHE A 110 1.54 -4.78 15.16
C PHE A 110 1.73 -5.38 16.55
N GLU A 111 2.87 -6.02 16.81
CA GLU A 111 3.17 -6.67 18.10
C GLU A 111 3.18 -5.66 19.26
N GLN A 112 3.72 -4.47 19.03
CA GLN A 112 3.69 -3.36 19.99
C GLN A 112 2.29 -2.79 20.20
N SER A 113 1.47 -2.74 19.15
CA SER A 113 0.10 -2.27 19.23
C SER A 113 -0.79 -3.21 20.04
N ILE A 114 -0.69 -4.52 19.79
CA ILE A 114 -1.52 -5.51 20.50
C ILE A 114 -1.12 -5.68 21.97
N SER A 115 0.12 -5.40 22.35
CA SER A 115 0.54 -5.45 23.76
C SER A 115 -0.04 -4.29 24.57
N LYS A 116 -0.28 -3.14 23.93
CA LYS A 116 -0.88 -1.94 24.54
C LYS A 116 -2.41 -1.89 24.40
N ALA A 117 -3.01 -2.68 23.51
CA ALA A 117 -4.43 -2.61 23.19
C ALA A 117 -5.33 -3.11 24.34
N ARG A 118 -6.19 -2.22 24.87
CA ARG A 118 -7.17 -2.53 25.92
C ARG A 118 -8.45 -3.21 25.40
N ASN A 119 -8.83 -2.99 24.13
CA ASN A 119 -10.08 -3.48 23.54
C ASN A 119 -9.86 -4.12 22.15
N LYS A 120 -10.71 -5.07 21.74
CA LYS A 120 -10.55 -5.85 20.49
C LYS A 120 -11.39 -5.37 19.29
N CYS A 121 -12.30 -4.40 19.46
CA CYS A 121 -13.35 -4.14 18.47
C CYS A 121 -12.95 -3.32 17.23
N ASN A 122 -11.86 -2.52 17.25
CA ASN A 122 -11.44 -1.78 16.05
C ASN A 122 -9.92 -1.79 15.86
N ALA A 123 -9.44 -2.75 15.06
CA ALA A 123 -8.02 -3.01 14.87
C ALA A 123 -7.19 -1.80 14.43
N LEU A 124 -7.75 -0.84 13.67
CA LEU A 124 -7.01 0.38 13.28
C LEU A 124 -6.94 1.40 14.41
N ARG A 125 -8.06 1.67 15.10
CA ARG A 125 -8.09 2.60 16.24
C ARG A 125 -7.27 2.10 17.44
N ASN A 126 -7.03 0.80 17.50
CA ASN A 126 -6.25 0.16 18.54
C ASN A 126 -4.74 0.12 18.25
N MET A 127 -4.29 0.65 17.10
CA MET A 127 -2.87 0.72 16.81
C MET A 127 -2.17 1.79 17.65
N SER A 128 -0.92 1.51 18.02
CA SER A 128 -0.05 2.47 18.72
C SER A 128 0.12 3.72 17.85
N ILE A 129 0.13 4.91 18.44
CA ILE A 129 0.47 6.12 17.67
C ILE A 129 1.95 6.12 17.26
N ASP A 130 2.81 5.48 18.06
CA ASP A 130 4.24 5.35 17.75
C ASP A 130 4.46 4.22 16.75
N CYS A 131 5.01 4.56 15.58
CA CYS A 131 5.39 3.63 14.52
C CYS A 131 6.86 3.86 14.13
N ALA A 132 7.53 2.84 13.61
CA ALA A 132 8.89 2.98 13.10
C ALA A 132 9.12 2.17 11.82
N LEU A 133 9.84 2.78 10.89
CA LEU A 133 10.43 2.12 9.73
C LEU A 133 11.95 2.19 9.89
N GLU A 134 12.56 1.06 10.26
CA GLU A 134 13.97 1.00 10.65
C GLU A 134 14.31 1.98 11.79
N SER A 135 15.20 2.95 11.54
CA SER A 135 15.58 4.00 12.49
C SER A 135 14.66 5.22 12.45
N ILE A 136 13.77 5.32 11.47
CA ILE A 136 12.88 6.47 11.29
C ILE A 136 11.61 6.25 12.13
N LYS A 137 11.36 7.16 13.06
CA LYS A 137 10.19 7.14 13.95
C LYS A 137 9.10 8.08 13.43
N PHE A 138 7.86 7.67 13.65
CA PHE A 138 6.67 8.38 13.22
C PHE A 138 5.62 8.38 14.32
N VAL A 139 4.91 9.49 14.44
CA VAL A 139 3.64 9.59 15.17
C VAL A 139 2.51 9.52 14.15
N ILE A 140 1.63 8.53 14.31
CA ILE A 140 0.59 8.18 13.34
C ILE A 140 -0.78 8.59 13.86
N TYR A 141 -1.56 9.24 12.98
CA TYR A 141 -2.97 9.52 13.19
C TYR A 141 -3.78 8.89 12.06
N THR A 142 -4.82 8.13 12.41
CA THR A 142 -5.69 7.47 11.44
C THR A 142 -7.15 7.82 11.64
N ASP A 143 -7.77 8.41 10.62
CA ASP A 143 -9.16 8.87 10.68
C ASP A 143 -9.94 8.37 9.47
N GLN A 144 -11.19 7.98 9.68
CA GLN A 144 -12.08 7.65 8.57
C GLN A 144 -12.52 8.92 7.86
N VAL A 145 -12.17 9.05 6.58
CA VAL A 145 -12.46 10.24 5.78
C VAL A 145 -13.70 10.07 4.93
N CYS A 146 -13.84 8.93 4.27
CA CYS A 146 -15.01 8.64 3.44
C CYS A 146 -15.36 7.15 3.49
N CYS A 147 -16.61 6.86 3.16
CA CYS A 147 -17.14 5.51 3.01
C CYS A 147 -18.10 5.47 1.83
N GLY A 148 -18.38 4.27 1.36
CA GLY A 148 -19.25 4.05 0.21
C GLY A 148 -19.50 2.57 0.01
N GLU A 149 -20.03 2.24 -1.16
CA GLU A 149 -20.34 0.87 -1.53
C GLU A 149 -19.82 0.56 -2.93
N LEU A 150 -19.18 -0.60 -3.10
CA LEU A 150 -18.60 -1.03 -4.38
C LEU A 150 -19.70 -1.26 -5.42
N TYR A 151 -19.43 -0.85 -6.67
CA TYR A 151 -20.28 -1.05 -7.85
C TYR A 151 -21.63 -0.35 -7.81
N ARG A 152 -21.90 0.42 -6.76
CA ARG A 152 -23.11 1.22 -6.65
C ARG A 152 -23.08 2.36 -7.67
N TYR A 153 -24.22 2.65 -8.29
CA TYR A 153 -24.37 3.89 -9.04
C TYR A 153 -24.30 5.09 -8.07
N PRO A 154 -23.38 6.05 -8.28
CA PRO A 154 -23.16 7.13 -7.31
C PRO A 154 -24.39 8.03 -7.23
N THR A 155 -24.75 8.43 -6.00
CA THR A 155 -25.83 9.39 -5.74
C THR A 155 -25.28 10.54 -4.90
N ARG A 156 -26.07 11.60 -4.67
CA ARG A 156 -25.65 12.75 -3.83
C ARG A 156 -25.19 12.35 -2.42
N SER A 157 -25.75 11.27 -1.86
CA SER A 157 -25.48 10.81 -0.50
C SER A 157 -24.64 9.52 -0.42
N HIS A 158 -24.36 8.87 -1.55
CA HIS A 158 -23.63 7.60 -1.58
C HIS A 158 -22.53 7.63 -2.64
N MET A 159 -21.29 7.52 -2.17
CA MET A 159 -20.13 7.38 -3.05
C MET A 159 -19.95 5.93 -3.47
N ASN A 160 -19.59 5.75 -4.74
CA ASN A 160 -18.94 4.54 -5.21
C ASN A 160 -17.41 4.67 -4.99
N LEU A 161 -16.64 3.64 -5.33
CA LEU A 161 -15.20 3.66 -5.10
C LEU A 161 -14.51 4.73 -5.94
N CYS A 162 -14.94 4.93 -7.19
CA CYS A 162 -14.39 5.98 -8.06
C CYS A 162 -14.52 7.37 -7.43
N GLU A 163 -15.72 7.76 -6.99
CA GLU A 163 -15.97 9.06 -6.35
C GLU A 163 -15.21 9.19 -5.03
N ALA A 164 -15.17 8.14 -4.22
CA ALA A 164 -14.44 8.14 -2.96
C ALA A 164 -12.91 8.31 -3.15
N LEU A 165 -12.32 7.68 -4.16
CA LEU A 165 -10.90 7.86 -4.49
C LEU A 165 -10.60 9.27 -4.99
N ASN A 166 -11.46 9.84 -5.85
CA ASN A 166 -11.34 11.23 -6.29
C ASN A 166 -11.43 12.20 -5.09
N PHE A 167 -12.43 12.01 -4.23
CA PHE A 167 -12.60 12.82 -3.03
C PHE A 167 -11.38 12.72 -2.10
N PHE A 168 -10.91 11.50 -1.84
CA PHE A 168 -9.78 11.24 -0.97
C PHE A 168 -8.49 11.90 -1.48
N PHE A 169 -8.11 11.66 -2.73
CA PHE A 169 -6.86 12.19 -3.30
C PHE A 169 -6.89 13.69 -3.59
N SER A 170 -8.06 14.32 -3.54
CA SER A 170 -8.17 15.79 -3.58
C SER A 170 -7.74 16.46 -2.27
N HIS A 171 -7.71 15.72 -1.16
CA HIS A 171 -7.47 16.28 0.18
C HIS A 171 -6.32 15.58 0.92
N HIS A 172 -5.98 14.34 0.55
CA HIS A 172 -5.08 13.49 1.29
C HIS A 172 -4.16 12.68 0.36
N GLN A 173 -2.93 12.44 0.83
CA GLN A 173 -1.93 11.72 0.05
C GLN A 173 -1.88 10.23 0.35
N PHE A 174 -2.09 9.80 1.60
CA PHE A 174 -1.87 8.40 2.02
C PHE A 174 -3.02 7.89 2.86
N GLY A 175 -3.46 6.66 2.57
CA GLY A 175 -4.59 6.06 3.25
C GLY A 175 -4.65 4.56 3.17
N ILE A 176 -5.60 4.00 3.91
CA ILE A 176 -5.92 2.58 3.93
C ILE A 176 -7.36 2.43 3.46
N LEU A 177 -7.55 1.75 2.33
CA LEU A 177 -8.86 1.32 1.87
C LEU A 177 -9.21 -0.01 2.52
N LYS A 178 -10.38 -0.10 3.15
CA LYS A 178 -10.87 -1.31 3.81
C LYS A 178 -12.16 -1.79 3.19
N VAL A 179 -12.22 -3.08 2.88
CA VAL A 179 -13.41 -3.78 2.37
C VAL A 179 -13.52 -5.13 3.04
N HIS A 180 -14.50 -5.32 3.93
CA HIS A 180 -14.65 -6.54 4.73
C HIS A 180 -13.34 -6.95 5.45
N LYS A 181 -12.77 -8.10 5.06
CA LYS A 181 -11.52 -8.68 5.60
C LYS A 181 -10.28 -8.32 4.77
N ARG A 182 -10.45 -7.57 3.67
CA ARG A 182 -9.39 -7.07 2.80
C ARG A 182 -9.13 -5.61 3.10
N ALA A 183 -7.88 -5.21 2.95
CA ALA A 183 -7.47 -3.83 2.99
C ALA A 183 -6.26 -3.63 2.07
N LEU A 184 -6.05 -2.39 1.64
CA LEU A 184 -4.92 -1.98 0.80
C LEU A 184 -4.39 -0.66 1.34
N ALA A 185 -3.07 -0.48 1.31
CA ALA A 185 -2.50 0.86 1.40
C ALA A 185 -2.63 1.52 0.02
N ILE A 186 -3.05 2.78 -0.01
CA ILE A 186 -3.16 3.59 -1.21
C ILE A 186 -2.44 4.91 -0.98
N GLY A 187 -1.86 5.47 -2.04
CA GLY A 187 -1.25 6.78 -1.91
C GLY A 187 -0.94 7.50 -3.21
N PHE A 188 -0.57 8.77 -3.07
CA PHE A 188 -0.15 9.64 -4.14
C PHE A 188 1.10 10.43 -3.72
N CYS A 189 2.22 10.14 -4.36
CA CYS A 189 3.49 10.85 -4.17
C CYS A 189 3.62 11.96 -5.22
N LEU A 190 3.96 13.17 -4.79
CA LEU A 190 4.15 14.34 -5.67
C LEU A 190 5.49 14.25 -6.45
N GLY A 191 5.60 15.07 -7.49
CA GLY A 191 6.81 15.22 -8.30
C GLY A 191 6.86 14.33 -9.55
N GLU A 192 7.83 14.58 -10.41
CA GLU A 192 8.01 13.91 -11.72
C GLU A 192 8.19 12.38 -11.57
N LYS A 193 8.92 11.99 -10.52
CA LYS A 193 9.17 10.60 -10.14
C LYS A 193 8.09 10.04 -9.19
N GLY A 194 7.02 10.79 -8.94
CA GLY A 194 5.88 10.40 -8.11
C GLY A 194 4.85 9.55 -8.84
N GLY A 195 3.60 9.63 -8.39
CA GLY A 195 2.46 8.93 -8.95
C GLY A 195 1.56 8.28 -7.89
N TYR A 196 0.49 7.67 -8.36
CA TYR A 196 -0.42 6.88 -7.55
C TYR A 196 0.15 5.49 -7.30
N PHE A 197 -0.12 4.94 -6.12
CA PHE A 197 0.18 3.54 -5.83
C PHE A 197 -0.91 2.87 -5.00
N MET A 198 -0.95 1.55 -5.12
CA MET A 198 -1.53 0.66 -4.13
C MET A 198 -0.48 -0.35 -3.68
N TYR A 199 -0.51 -0.72 -2.42
CA TYR A 199 0.33 -1.76 -1.84
C TYR A 199 -0.55 -2.81 -1.16
N ASP A 200 -0.25 -4.07 -1.45
CA ASP A 200 -0.96 -5.24 -0.93
C ASP A 200 0.06 -6.24 -0.38
N CYS A 201 -0.31 -6.86 0.75
CA CYS A 201 0.45 -7.95 1.35
C CYS A 201 -0.46 -9.05 1.89
N GLN A 202 -1.75 -9.03 1.56
CA GLN A 202 -2.71 -10.06 1.96
C GLN A 202 -2.82 -11.19 0.93
N GLU A 203 -2.46 -10.94 -0.32
CA GLU A 203 -2.69 -11.91 -1.38
C GLU A 203 -1.77 -13.13 -1.30
N LYS A 204 -2.37 -14.31 -1.39
CA LYS A 204 -1.68 -15.60 -1.45
C LYS A 204 -2.41 -16.52 -2.41
N GLY A 205 -1.67 -17.13 -3.33
CA GLY A 205 -2.26 -17.96 -4.36
C GLY A 205 -2.98 -17.15 -5.44
N HIS A 206 -4.05 -17.73 -5.98
CA HIS A 206 -4.79 -17.17 -7.10
C HIS A 206 -5.47 -15.84 -6.74
N PRO A 207 -5.58 -14.88 -7.69
CA PRO A 207 -5.19 -14.98 -9.10
C PRO A 207 -3.75 -14.53 -9.39
N VAL A 208 -3.08 -13.89 -8.44
CA VAL A 208 -1.77 -13.23 -8.65
C VAL A 208 -0.60 -14.22 -8.58
N PHE A 209 -0.64 -15.15 -7.64
CA PHE A 209 0.41 -16.12 -7.37
C PHE A 209 -0.03 -17.55 -7.71
N THR A 210 0.92 -18.48 -7.71
CA THR A 210 0.61 -19.91 -7.70
C THR A 210 0.15 -20.33 -6.29
N LYS A 211 -0.67 -21.39 -6.17
CA LYS A 211 -1.44 -21.79 -4.96
C LYS A 211 -0.67 -21.78 -3.62
N GLN A 212 0.66 -21.92 -3.63
CA GLN A 212 1.48 -21.96 -2.41
C GLN A 212 2.34 -20.71 -2.19
N LYS A 213 2.42 -19.81 -3.17
CA LYS A 213 3.21 -18.58 -3.09
C LYS A 213 2.34 -17.40 -2.67
N GLY A 214 2.95 -16.45 -1.98
CA GLY A 214 2.39 -15.16 -1.64
C GLY A 214 3.54 -14.19 -1.41
N GLY A 215 3.23 -12.92 -1.32
CA GLY A 215 4.22 -11.89 -1.04
C GLY A 215 3.58 -10.52 -1.00
N SER A 216 4.32 -9.55 -0.52
CA SER A 216 3.93 -8.16 -0.69
C SER A 216 4.26 -7.65 -2.09
N TYR A 217 3.43 -6.75 -2.60
CA TYR A 217 3.68 -6.08 -3.87
C TYR A 217 3.09 -4.68 -3.89
N LEU A 218 3.64 -3.85 -4.76
CA LEU A 218 3.17 -2.50 -5.03
C LEU A 218 2.86 -2.37 -6.51
N LEU A 219 1.72 -1.76 -6.83
CA LEU A 219 1.41 -1.31 -8.18
C LEU A 219 1.49 0.22 -8.21
N ARG A 220 2.17 0.75 -9.22
CA ARG A 220 2.39 2.17 -9.43
C ARG A 220 1.85 2.59 -10.79
N THR A 221 1.22 3.75 -10.86
CA THR A 221 0.73 4.36 -12.10
C THR A 221 0.69 5.89 -11.98
N ARG A 222 0.68 6.60 -13.11
CA ARG A 222 0.45 8.05 -13.16
C ARG A 222 -1.03 8.41 -13.26
N HIS A 223 -1.92 7.43 -13.43
CA HIS A 223 -3.33 7.67 -13.71
C HIS A 223 -4.23 7.09 -12.63
N LEU A 224 -5.04 7.94 -11.98
CA LEU A 224 -5.97 7.50 -10.95
C LEU A 224 -6.98 6.46 -11.44
N HIS A 225 -7.41 6.53 -12.71
CA HIS A 225 -8.33 5.53 -13.28
C HIS A 225 -7.68 4.13 -13.40
N VAL A 226 -6.38 4.05 -13.68
CA VAL A 226 -5.63 2.79 -13.71
C VAL A 226 -5.50 2.25 -12.29
N LEU A 227 -5.18 3.11 -11.31
CA LEU A 227 -5.13 2.73 -9.90
C LEU A 227 -6.49 2.18 -9.45
N HIS A 228 -7.58 2.85 -9.81
CA HIS A 228 -8.93 2.42 -9.50
C HIS A 228 -9.23 1.01 -10.03
N TYR A 229 -8.91 0.74 -11.30
CA TYR A 229 -9.03 -0.61 -11.87
C TYR A 229 -8.18 -1.64 -11.09
N CYS A 230 -6.93 -1.29 -10.80
CA CYS A 230 -6.02 -2.17 -10.04
C CYS A 230 -6.59 -2.53 -8.67
N ILE A 231 -7.13 -1.54 -7.95
CA ILE A 231 -7.77 -1.73 -6.64
C ILE A 231 -8.97 -2.68 -6.76
N VAL A 232 -9.89 -2.45 -7.71
CA VAL A 232 -11.08 -3.29 -7.90
C VAL A 232 -10.69 -4.75 -8.14
N VAL A 233 -9.75 -4.97 -9.07
CA VAL A 233 -9.28 -6.31 -9.44
C VAL A 233 -8.52 -6.99 -8.30
N THR A 234 -7.70 -6.25 -7.54
CA THR A 234 -6.98 -6.79 -6.37
C THR A 234 -7.89 -7.08 -5.19
N LEU A 235 -8.95 -6.29 -4.97
CA LEU A 235 -9.95 -6.58 -3.96
C LEU A 235 -10.77 -7.83 -4.30
N ASN A 236 -11.02 -8.05 -5.60
CA ASN A 236 -11.72 -9.21 -6.15
C ASN A 236 -13.05 -9.51 -5.43
N VAL A 237 -13.83 -8.47 -5.15
CA VAL A 237 -15.13 -8.58 -4.47
C VAL A 237 -16.21 -8.83 -5.52
N THR A 238 -16.79 -10.03 -5.51
CA THR A 238 -17.79 -10.48 -6.50
C THR A 238 -19.23 -10.22 -6.05
N SER A 239 -19.46 -9.23 -5.21
CA SER A 239 -20.79 -8.88 -4.70
C SER A 239 -20.99 -7.37 -4.76
N GLU A 240 -22.19 -6.96 -5.17
CA GLU A 240 -22.58 -5.55 -5.24
C GLU A 240 -22.92 -4.95 -3.88
N ASN A 241 -22.84 -3.62 -3.81
CA ASN A 241 -23.21 -2.82 -2.65
C ASN A 241 -22.43 -3.17 -1.37
N VAL A 242 -21.22 -3.72 -1.54
CA VAL A 242 -20.32 -4.06 -0.45
C VAL A 242 -19.70 -2.78 0.12
N LYS A 243 -19.93 -2.53 1.41
CA LYS A 243 -19.41 -1.36 2.12
C LYS A 243 -17.88 -1.35 2.16
N PHE A 244 -17.33 -0.17 1.91
CA PHE A 244 -15.93 0.15 2.10
C PHE A 244 -15.75 1.43 2.93
N SER A 245 -14.55 1.60 3.46
CA SER A 245 -14.12 2.87 4.07
C SER A 245 -12.67 3.17 3.70
N ILE A 246 -12.37 4.46 3.53
CA ILE A 246 -11.01 4.97 3.31
C ILE A 246 -10.60 5.76 4.54
N HIS A 247 -9.50 5.33 5.15
CA HIS A 247 -8.94 5.96 6.33
C HIS A 247 -7.67 6.69 5.94
N ARG A 248 -7.56 7.99 6.26
CA ARG A 248 -6.32 8.75 6.08
C ARG A 248 -5.28 8.23 7.06
N VAL A 249 -4.03 8.16 6.61
CA VAL A 249 -2.86 7.95 7.46
C VAL A 249 -2.07 9.25 7.45
N ALA A 250 -2.22 10.06 8.51
CA ALA A 250 -1.42 11.24 8.73
C ALA A 250 -0.23 10.90 9.63
N MET A 251 0.89 11.55 9.38
CA MET A 251 2.15 11.19 10.03
C MET A 251 2.95 12.44 10.37
N LEU A 252 3.53 12.46 11.56
CA LEU A 252 4.56 13.41 11.95
C LEU A 252 5.86 12.65 12.17
N ARG A 253 6.97 13.18 11.65
CA ARG A 253 8.29 12.61 11.91
C ARG A 253 8.73 13.07 13.29
N ASP A 254 9.23 12.14 14.08
CA ASP A 254 10.00 12.48 15.27
C ASP A 254 11.37 12.95 14.77
N GLU A 255 11.54 14.26 14.59
CA GLU A 255 12.84 14.85 14.31
C GLU A 255 13.68 14.75 15.58
N ALA A 256 14.35 13.60 15.76
CA ALA A 256 15.60 13.64 16.50
C ALA A 256 16.50 14.63 15.75
N PRO A 257 16.97 15.73 16.38
CA PRO A 257 17.81 16.70 15.69
C PRO A 257 19.07 16.00 15.20
N LEU A 258 19.16 15.83 13.89
CA LEU A 258 20.40 15.52 13.20
C LEU A 258 21.30 16.74 13.37
N GLY A 259 22.13 16.77 14.42
CA GLY A 259 23.12 17.85 14.59
C GLY A 259 23.72 18.06 15.98
N ALA A 260 23.13 17.56 17.08
CA ALA A 260 23.61 17.92 18.42
C ALA A 260 24.88 17.17 18.89
N GLU A 261 25.32 16.12 18.18
CA GLU A 261 26.57 15.41 18.49
C GLU A 261 27.77 15.82 17.63
N GLU A 262 27.55 16.55 16.52
CA GLU A 262 28.65 17.09 15.71
C GLU A 262 29.07 18.50 16.18
N GLU A 263 28.16 19.35 16.65
CA GLU A 263 28.52 20.69 17.18
C GLU A 263 29.34 20.63 18.48
N ARG A 264 29.22 19.57 19.28
CA ARG A 264 30.05 19.39 20.49
C ARG A 264 31.49 18.95 20.21
N ARG A 265 31.81 18.56 18.97
CA ARG A 265 33.19 18.26 18.55
C ARG A 265 33.91 19.46 17.95
N PHE A 266 33.22 20.56 17.66
CA PHE A 266 33.82 21.78 17.09
C PHE A 266 33.95 22.94 18.09
N LEU A 267 33.49 22.78 19.33
CA LEU A 267 33.55 23.81 20.38
C LEU A 267 34.35 23.40 21.63
N GLY A 268 35.17 22.35 21.52
CA GLY A 268 35.99 21.86 22.63
C GLY A 268 37.45 21.71 22.23
N ASP A 269 38.11 22.83 21.92
CA ASP A 269 39.55 23.04 22.16
C ASP A 269 39.90 24.48 21.75
N GLY A 270 40.11 25.34 22.75
CA GLY A 270 40.47 26.73 22.56
C GLY A 270 40.30 27.53 23.84
N ASP A 271 41.16 27.26 24.83
CA ASP A 271 41.95 28.28 25.55
C ASP A 271 42.49 27.70 26.87
N GLN A 272 43.76 27.25 26.81
CA GLN A 272 44.76 27.43 27.86
C GLN A 272 45.60 28.65 27.50
#